data_AF-A0A1H4GBR5-F1
#
_entry.id   AF-A0A1H4GBR5-F1
#
_cell.length_a   1.000
_cell.length_b   1.000
_cell.length_c   1.000
_cell.angle_alpha   90.00
_cell.angle_beta   90.00
_cell.angle_gamma   90.00
#
_symmetry.space_group_name_H-M   'P 1'
#
loop_
_entity.id
_entity.type
_entity.pdbx_description
1 polymer ?
#
loop_
_entity_poly.entity_id
_entity_poly.type
_entity_poly.pdbx_seq_one_letter_code
_entity_poly.pdbx_strand_id
1 'polypeptide(L)' 'MASSVKKNKQAAPQYTRAELMNHAEALFAVKAEVLYGALYEVAQETFSIAEAKERINQFMKAKVKG' A
#
# COMPACT_ATOMS: atom_id res chain seq x y z
N MET A 1 5.67 -37.31 -6.54
CA MET A 1 4.71 -36.20 -6.43
C MET A 1 5.42 -35.05 -5.71
N ALA A 2 6.04 -34.15 -6.47
CA ALA A 2 6.83 -33.05 -5.93
C ALA A 2 5.92 -31.84 -5.72
N SER A 3 5.22 -31.79 -4.59
CA SER A 3 4.50 -30.61 -4.16
C SER A 3 5.27 -29.99 -3.01
N SER A 4 6.33 -29.27 -3.40
CA SER A 4 7.16 -28.45 -2.55
C SER A 4 6.29 -27.51 -1.71
N VAL A 5 6.15 -27.81 -0.42
CA VAL A 5 5.64 -26.87 0.58
C VAL A 5 6.65 -25.72 0.64
N LYS A 6 6.47 -24.73 -0.22
CA LYS A 6 7.19 -23.46 -0.16
C LYS A 6 6.69 -22.73 1.08
N LYS A 7 7.41 -22.95 2.17
CA LYS A 7 7.74 -21.99 3.23
C LYS A 7 6.74 -20.85 3.31
N ASN A 8 5.75 -21.04 4.18
CA ASN A 8 4.72 -20.10 4.62
C ASN A 8 5.37 -18.81 5.16
N LYS A 9 5.93 -17.97 4.29
CA LYS A 9 5.92 -16.53 4.50
C LYS A 9 4.47 -16.17 4.28
N GLN A 10 3.73 -15.97 5.37
CA GLN A 10 2.39 -15.39 5.34
C GLN A 10 2.47 -14.17 4.43
N ALA A 11 2.02 -14.31 3.19
CA ALA A 11 2.03 -13.21 2.24
C ALA A 11 1.11 -12.17 2.87
N ALA A 12 1.68 -11.01 3.22
CA ALA A 12 0.90 -9.95 3.83
C ALA A 12 -0.31 -9.70 2.92
N PRO A 13 -1.53 -9.61 3.49
CA PRO A 13 -2.72 -9.45 2.69
C PRO A 13 -2.56 -8.24 1.77
N GLN A 14 -2.79 -8.46 0.49
CA GLN A 14 -2.69 -7.45 -0.54
C GLN A 14 -4.11 -6.96 -0.85
N TYR A 15 -4.26 -5.66 -0.86
CA TYR A 15 -5.52 -4.97 -1.08
C TYR A 15 -5.40 -4.12 -2.33
N THR A 16 -6.48 -4.04 -3.09
CA THR A 16 -6.52 -3.13 -4.24
C THR A 16 -6.40 -1.68 -3.77
N ARG A 17 -5.95 -0.80 -4.66
CA ARG A 17 -5.97 0.66 -4.40
C ARG A 17 -7.34 1.13 -3.95
N ALA A 18 -8.41 0.64 -4.57
CA ALA A 18 -9.78 1.01 -4.25
C ALA A 18 -10.15 0.63 -2.81
N GLU A 19 -9.79 -0.56 -2.35
CA GLU A 19 -10.01 -0.98 -0.96
C GLU A 19 -9.22 -0.11 0.02
N LEU A 20 -7.94 0.12 -0.26
CA LEU A 20 -7.10 0.97 0.57
C LEU A 20 -7.60 2.41 0.61
N MET A 21 -8.13 2.93 -0.50
CA MET A 21 -8.73 4.26 -0.61
C MET A 21 -10.01 4.38 0.21
N ASN A 22 -10.89 3.37 0.14
CA ASN A 22 -12.11 3.33 0.95
C ASN A 22 -11.80 3.34 2.46
N HIS A 23 -10.66 2.76 2.85
CA HIS A 23 -10.24 2.69 4.24
C HIS A 23 -9.04 3.61 4.55
N ALA A 24 -8.75 4.61 3.71
CA ALA A 24 -7.51 5.39 3.82
C ALA A 24 -7.40 6.16 5.14
N GLU A 25 -8.49 6.80 5.55
CA GLU A 25 -8.54 7.55 6.80
C GLU A 25 -8.49 6.61 8.02
N ALA A 26 -9.16 5.46 7.95
CA ALA A 26 -9.19 4.49 9.04
C ALA A 26 -7.85 3.74 9.23
N LEU A 27 -7.15 3.41 8.14
CA LEU A 27 -5.93 2.61 8.17
C LEU A 27 -4.65 3.45 8.30
N PHE A 28 -4.65 4.64 7.68
CA PHE A 28 -3.45 5.46 7.52
C PHE A 28 -3.62 6.87 8.06
N ALA A 29 -4.81 7.26 8.52
CA ALA A 29 -5.12 8.63 8.95
C ALA A 29 -4.82 9.69 7.88
N VAL A 30 -4.93 9.32 6.60
CA VAL A 30 -4.78 10.24 5.46
C VAL A 30 -5.99 10.19 4.56
N LYS A 31 -6.23 11.27 3.81
CA LYS A 31 -7.27 11.30 2.79
C LYS A 31 -6.97 10.34 1.64
N ALA A 32 -8.02 9.82 1.02
CA ALA A 32 -7.92 8.97 -0.18
C ALA A 32 -7.11 9.64 -1.31
N GLU A 33 -7.14 10.97 -1.43
CA GLU A 33 -6.34 11.73 -2.40
C GLU A 33 -4.82 11.61 -2.15
N VAL A 34 -4.41 11.58 -0.87
CA VAL A 34 -3.00 11.41 -0.48
C VAL A 34 -2.53 9.99 -0.78
N LEU A 35 -3.36 9.00 -0.43
CA LEU A 35 -3.09 7.60 -0.77
C LEU A 35 -3.02 7.41 -2.29
N TYR A 36 -3.95 8.01 -3.04
CA TYR A 36 -3.97 7.96 -4.50
C TYR A 36 -2.69 8.54 -5.08
N GLY A 37 -2.27 9.74 -4.65
CA GLY A 37 -1.00 10.34 -5.06
C GLY A 37 0.21 9.47 -4.72
N ALA A 38 0.23 8.87 -3.53
CA ALA A 38 1.31 7.98 -3.09
C ALA A 38 1.39 6.66 -3.86
N LEU A 39 0.26 6.16 -4.38
CA LEU A 39 0.17 4.93 -5.17
C LEU A 39 0.17 5.19 -6.68
N TYR A 40 0.02 6.44 -7.13
CA TYR A 40 -0.09 6.83 -8.53
C TYR A 40 1.17 6.48 -9.34
N GLU A 41 2.35 6.68 -8.74
CA GLU A 41 3.66 6.45 -9.40
C GLU A 41 4.00 4.96 -9.58
N VAL A 42 3.16 4.05 -9.10
CA VAL A 42 3.41 2.62 -9.14
C VAL A 42 2.59 1.99 -10.27
N ALA A 43 3.12 1.00 -10.97
CA ALA A 43 2.32 0.19 -11.91
C ALA A 43 1.49 -0.91 -11.21
N GLN A 44 1.74 -1.14 -9.92
CA GLN A 44 1.13 -2.22 -9.15
C GLN A 44 -0.29 -1.85 -8.70
N GLU A 45 -1.23 -2.78 -8.86
CA GLU A 45 -2.65 -2.55 -8.55
C GLU A 45 -3.04 -2.95 -7.12
N THR A 46 -2.25 -3.83 -6.50
CA THR A 46 -2.48 -4.36 -5.15
C THR A 46 -1.31 -4.02 -4.22
N PHE A 47 -1.59 -3.67 -2.97
CA PHE A 47 -0.55 -3.33 -1.99
C PHE A 47 -0.90 -3.93 -0.64
N SER A 48 0.13 -4.31 0.10
CA SER A 48 -0.03 -4.58 1.52
C SER A 48 -0.13 -3.28 2.30
N ILE A 49 -0.79 -3.32 3.47
CA ILE A 49 -0.93 -2.18 4.38
C ILE A 49 0.45 -1.54 4.69
N ALA A 50 1.46 -2.36 4.95
CA ALA A 50 2.82 -1.88 5.25
C ALA A 50 3.44 -1.12 4.06
N GLU A 51 3.34 -1.67 2.85
CA GLU A 51 3.82 -1.02 1.62
C GLU A 51 3.10 0.30 1.36
N ALA A 52 1.77 0.31 1.46
CA ALA A 52 0.97 1.51 1.27
C ALA A 52 1.37 2.60 2.27
N LYS A 53 1.54 2.24 3.55
CA LYS A 53 1.97 3.17 4.60
C LYS A 53 3.35 3.76 4.34
N GLU A 54 4.30 2.95 3.89
CA GLU A 54 5.65 3.41 3.58
C GLU A 54 5.64 4.40 2.41
N ARG A 55 4.88 4.10 1.36
CA ARG A 55 4.68 4.99 0.21
C ARG A 55 3.99 6.29 0.59
N ILE A 56 2.93 6.24 1.39
CA ILE A 56 2.26 7.45 1.93
C ILE A 56 3.28 8.32 2.67
N ASN A 57 4.11 7.73 3.54
CA ASN A 57 5.13 8.47 4.26
C ASN A 57 6.18 9.08 3.33
N GLN A 58 6.62 8.37 2.30
CA GLN A 58 7.55 8.91 1.29
C GLN A 58 6.91 10.07 0.52
N PHE A 59 5.66 9.93 0.10
CA PHE A 59 4.90 10.97 -0.58
C PHE A 59 4.73 12.22 0.30
N MET A 60 4.37 12.05 1.57
CA MET A 60 4.27 13.16 2.53
C MET A 60 5.62 13.84 2.75
N LYS A 61 6.72 13.09 2.85
CA LYS A 61 8.08 13.65 2.97
C LYS A 61 8.51 14.41 1.72
N ALA A 62 8.19 13.91 0.52
CA ALA A 62 8.48 14.59 -0.73
C ALA A 62 7.75 15.94 -0.82
N LYS A 63 6.50 16.01 -0.34
CA LYS A 63 5.70 17.24 -0.33
C LYS A 63 6.22 18.32 0.63
N VAL A 64 6.97 17.96 1.68
CA VAL A 64 7.51 18.91 2.69
C VAL A 64 8.82 19.58 2.23
N LYS A 65 9.43 19.11 1.14
CA LYS A 65 10.71 19.66 0.63
C LYS A 65 10.54 20.70 -0.49
N GLY A 66 9.32 21.18 -0.72
CA GLY A 66 8.98 22.23 -1.69
C GLY A 66 8.75 23.57 -1.00
#